data_AF-A0A939J5S8-F1
#
_entry.id   AF-A0A939J5S8-F1
#
_cell.length_a   1.000
_cell.length_b   1.000
_cell.length_c   1.000
_cell.angle_alpha   90.00
_cell.angle_beta   90.00
_cell.angle_gamma   90.00
#
_symmetry.space_group_name_H-M   'P 1'
#
loop_
_entity.id
_entity.type
_entity.pdbx_description
1 polymer ?
#
loop_
_entity_poly.entity_id
_entity_poly.type
_entity_poly.pdbx_seq_one_letter_code
_entity_poly.pdbx_strand_id
1 'polypeptide(L)' 'MALEKFNALLDRYGSNLDTWPLTEQGPARELLKTSSDARQLLEEEQALSALLSARPALKAPKGLAGKIIAKARESS' A
#
# COMPACT_ATOMS: atom_id res chain seq x y z
N MET A 1 14.19 -15.07 1.75
CA MET A 1 13.27 -15.39 2.87
C MET A 1 12.37 -16.56 2.45
N ALA A 2 11.60 -17.16 3.35
CA ALA A 2 10.60 -18.16 2.98
C ALA A 2 9.37 -17.49 2.32
N LEU A 3 8.67 -18.23 1.46
CA LEU A 3 7.53 -17.71 0.69
C LEU A 3 6.36 -17.33 1.61
N GLU A 4 6.12 -18.10 2.67
CA GLU A 4 5.05 -17.85 3.64
C GLU A 4 5.29 -16.56 4.41
N LYS A 5 6.56 -16.29 4.77
CA LYS A 5 6.95 -15.02 5.41
C LYS A 5 6.74 -13.84 4.45
N PHE A 6 7.08 -14.03 3.18
CA PHE A 6 6.87 -13.00 2.16
C PHE A 6 5.37 -12.69 1.99
N ASN A 7 4.52 -13.70 1.93
CA ASN A 7 3.06 -13.52 1.85
C ASN A 7 2.52 -12.76 3.07
N ALA A 8 2.92 -13.15 4.28
CA ALA A 8 2.49 -12.45 5.49
C ALA A 8 2.94 -10.98 5.54
N LEU A 9 4.08 -10.64 4.93
CA LEU A 9 4.53 -9.26 4.80
C LEU A 9 3.74 -8.49 3.74
N LEU A 10 3.38 -9.14 2.62
CA LEU A 10 2.47 -8.58 1.61
C LEU A 10 1.11 -8.23 2.22
N ASP A 11 0.50 -9.15 2.95
CA ASP A 11 -0.80 -8.92 3.61
C ASP A 11 -0.76 -7.73 4.59
N ARG A 12 0.41 -7.48 5.19
CA ARG A 12 0.58 -6.47 6.24
C ARG A 12 0.96 -5.08 5.73
N TYR A 13 1.85 -5.02 4.74
CA TYR A 13 2.44 -3.77 4.25
C TYR A 13 2.02 -3.42 2.82
N GLY A 14 1.37 -4.36 2.13
CA GLY A 14 0.94 -4.24 0.74
C GLY A 14 2.09 -4.50 -0.25
N SER A 15 1.76 -4.32 -1.53
CA SER A 15 2.66 -4.60 -2.65
C SER A 15 3.83 -3.61 -2.83
N ASN A 16 3.84 -2.49 -2.12
CA ASN A 16 4.93 -1.53 -2.20
C ASN A 16 6.07 -1.91 -1.24
N LEU A 17 7.11 -2.56 -1.75
CA LEU A 17 8.26 -2.99 -0.94
C LEU A 17 9.00 -1.84 -0.26
N ASP A 18 8.93 -0.61 -0.78
CA ASP A 18 9.64 0.52 -0.17
C ASP A 18 8.99 0.98 1.15
N THR A 19 7.75 0.58 1.42
CA THR A 19 7.06 0.84 2.69
C THR A 19 7.35 -0.23 3.74
N TRP A 20 7.99 -1.34 3.36
CA TRP A 20 8.29 -2.43 4.26
C TRP A 20 9.42 -2.05 5.24
N PRO A 21 9.53 -2.74 6.38
CA PRO A 21 10.69 -2.59 7.27
C PRO A 21 12.01 -2.82 6.51
N LEU A 22 12.99 -1.95 6.72
CA LEU A 22 14.29 -1.98 6.01
C LEU A 22 14.98 -3.36 6.05
N THR A 23 14.81 -4.09 7.16
CA THR A 23 15.37 -5.43 7.35
C THR A 23 14.75 -6.47 6.42
N GLU A 24 13.54 -6.24 5.92
CA GLU A 24 12.79 -7.19 5.09
C GLU A 24 12.85 -6.83 3.59
N GLN A 25 13.13 -5.57 3.23
CA GLN A 25 13.19 -5.11 1.84
C GLN A 25 14.23 -5.89 1.01
N GLY A 26 15.45 -6.01 1.53
CA GLY A 26 16.54 -6.74 0.85
C GLY A 26 16.21 -8.21 0.60
N PRO A 27 15.87 -8.98 1.66
CA PRO A 27 15.48 -10.38 1.52
C PRO A 27 14.25 -10.61 0.61
N ALA A 28 13.33 -9.65 0.53
CA ALA A 28 12.15 -9.73 -0.33
C ALA A 28 12.54 -9.56 -1.80
N ARG A 29 13.37 -8.56 -2.10
CA ARG A 29 13.91 -8.32 -3.46
C ARG A 29 14.72 -9.51 -3.96
N GLU A 30 15.52 -10.15 -3.10
CA GLU A 30 16.25 -11.37 -3.47
C GLU A 30 15.31 -12.57 -3.73
N LEU A 31 14.24 -12.72 -2.95
CA LEU A 31 13.26 -13.78 -3.20
C LEU A 31 12.56 -13.59 -4.56
N LEU A 32 12.19 -12.35 -4.91
CA LEU A 32 11.54 -12.04 -6.18
C LEU A 32 12.42 -12.32 -7.41
N LYS A 33 13.75 -12.25 -7.28
CA LYS A 33 14.68 -12.62 -8.37
C LYS A 33 14.69 -14.11 -8.65
N THR A 34 14.45 -14.92 -7.63
CA THR A 34 14.70 -16.37 -7.65
C THR A 34 13.44 -17.22 -7.66
N SER A 35 12.31 -16.69 -7.18
CA SER A 35 11.04 -17.40 -7.08
C SER A 35 10.00 -16.84 -8.06
N SER A 36 9.42 -17.71 -8.89
CA SER A 36 8.21 -17.41 -9.67
C SER A 36 7.02 -17.15 -8.76
N ASP A 37 6.86 -17.96 -7.74
CA ASP A 37 5.66 -17.96 -6.88
C ASP A 37 5.59 -16.65 -6.08
N ALA A 38 6.73 -16.15 -5.60
CA ALA A 38 6.79 -14.85 -4.95
C ALA A 38 6.41 -13.69 -5.89
N ARG A 39 6.77 -13.79 -7.17
CA ARG A 39 6.37 -12.79 -8.18
C ARG A 39 4.87 -12.85 -8.45
N GLN A 40 4.30 -14.05 -8.52
CA GLN A 40 2.86 -14.23 -8.69
C GLN A 40 2.08 -13.61 -7.53
N LEU A 41 2.47 -13.89 -6.28
CA LEU A 41 1.83 -13.28 -5.11
C LEU A 41 1.88 -11.75 -5.14
N LEU A 42 3.04 -11.19 -5.55
CA LEU A 42 3.19 -9.75 -5.65
C LEU A 42 2.32 -9.16 -6.78
N GLU A 43 2.17 -9.84 -7.91
CA GLU A 43 1.30 -9.42 -9.01
C GLU A 43 -0.18 -9.45 -8.61
N GLU A 44 -0.62 -10.51 -7.94
CA GLU A 44 -1.99 -10.65 -7.42
C GLU A 44 -2.33 -9.48 -6.48
N GLU A 45 -1.41 -9.13 -5.58
CA GLU A 45 -1.64 -8.07 -4.60
C GLU A 45 -1.57 -6.66 -5.21
N GLN A 46 -0.75 -6.48 -6.25
CA GLN A 46 -0.81 -5.26 -7.06
C GLN A 46 -2.12 -5.13 -7.82
N ALA A 47 -2.62 -6.23 -8.41
CA ALA A 47 -3.88 -6.23 -9.14
C ALA A 47 -5.06 -5.91 -8.22
N LEU A 48 -5.09 -6.50 -7.02
CA LEU A 48 -6.10 -6.20 -6.01
C LEU A 48 -6.05 -4.72 -5.58
N SER A 49 -4.86 -4.20 -5.28
CA SER A 49 -4.67 -2.80 -4.92
C SER A 49 -5.12 -1.84 -6.03
N ALA A 50 -4.82 -2.17 -7.29
CA ALA A 50 -5.25 -1.39 -8.45
C ALA A 50 -6.78 -1.41 -8.61
N LEU A 51 -7.42 -2.57 -8.44
CA LEU A 51 -8.89 -2.70 -8.47
C LEU A 51 -9.56 -1.84 -7.40
N LEU A 52 -9.02 -1.83 -6.18
CA LEU A 52 -9.53 -1.01 -5.08
C LEU A 52 -9.31 0.49 -5.31
N SER A 53 -8.18 0.85 -5.92
CA SER A 53 -7.79 2.23 -6.22
C SER A 53 -8.47 2.80 -7.48
N ALA A 54 -9.04 1.96 -8.32
CA ALA A 54 -9.71 2.36 -9.56
C ALA A 54 -10.97 3.23 -9.35
N ARG A 55 -11.34 3.53 -8.10
CA ARG A 55 -12.48 4.37 -7.78
C ARG A 55 -12.20 5.82 -8.18
N PRO A 56 -13.08 6.47 -8.96
CA PRO A 56 -12.88 7.86 -9.36
C PRO A 56 -12.78 8.75 -8.12
N ALA A 57 -11.80 9.66 -8.13
CA ALA A 57 -11.56 10.59 -7.03
C ALA A 57 -12.86 11.35 -6.70
N LEU A 58 -13.38 11.14 -5.50
CA LEU A 58 -14.56 11.83 -5.03
C LEU A 58 -14.23 13.31 -4.90
N LYS A 59 -14.88 14.15 -5.72
CA LYS A 59 -14.75 15.60 -5.54
C LYS A 59 -15.36 15.98 -4.21
N ALA A 60 -14.58 16.70 -3.40
CA ALA A 60 -15.07 17.26 -2.16
C ALA A 60 -16.31 18.15 -2.41
N PRO A 61 -17.34 18.09 -1.54
CA PRO A 61 -18.46 19.01 -1.60
C PRO A 61 -17.98 20.46 -1.54
N LYS A 62 -18.67 21.34 -2.28
CA LYS A 62 -18.39 22.79 -2.24
C LYS A 62 -18.43 23.28 -0.79
N GLY A 63 -17.41 24.02 -0.38
CA GLY A 63 -17.31 24.61 0.96
C GLY A 63 -16.66 23.74 2.04
N LEU A 64 -16.22 22.51 1.74
CA LEU A 64 -15.51 21.67 2.72
C LEU A 64 -14.23 22.34 3.24
N ALA A 65 -13.44 22.96 2.36
CA ALA A 65 -12.23 23.68 2.75
C ALA A 65 -12.53 24.82 3.75
N GLY A 66 -13.60 25.59 3.51
CA GLY A 66 -14.04 26.66 4.41
C GLY A 66 -14.45 26.13 5.79
N LYS A 67 -15.14 24.99 5.84
CA LYS A 67 -15.52 24.33 7.11
C LYS A 67 -14.30 23.83 7.89
N ILE A 68 -13.30 23.27 7.22
CA ILE A 68 -12.05 22.82 7.85
C ILE A 68 -11.30 24.00 8.46
N ILE A 69 -11.17 25.11 7.72
CA ILE A 69 -10.48 26.32 8.21
C ILE A 69 -11.22 26.93 9.41
N ALA A 70 -12.56 27.01 9.35
CA ALA A 70 -13.36 27.50 10.47
C ALA A 70 -13.14 26.66 11.73
N LYS A 71 -13.16 25.33 11.60
CA LYS A 71 -12.92 24.40 12.72
C LYS A 71 -11.51 24.50 13.31
N ALA A 72 -10.48 24.66 12.47
CA ALA A 72 -9.11 24.83 12.95
C ALA A 72 -8.93 26.11 13.78
N ARG A 73 -9.61 27.20 13.39
CA ARG A 73 -9.57 28.49 14.11
C ARG A 73 -10.34 28.49 15.43
N GLU A 74 -11.38 27.68 15.56
CA GLU A 74 -12.12 27.50 16.83
C GLU A 74 -11.34 26.69 17.88
N SER A 75 -10.29 25.98 17.44
CA SER A 75 -9.51 25.06 18.29
C SER A 75 -8.18 25.68 18.79
N SER A 76 -7.95 26.97 18.52
CA SER A 76 -6.77 27.76 18.91
C SER A 76 -7.18 28.89 19.86
#